data_AF-L1Q7D1-F1
#
_entry.id   AF-L1Q7D1-F1
#
_cell.length_a   1.000
_cell.length_b   1.000
_cell.length_c   1.000
_cell.angle_alpha   90.00
_cell.angle_beta   90.00
_cell.angle_gamma   90.00
#
_symmetry.space_group_name_H-M   'P 1'
#
loop_
_entity.id
_entity.type
_entity.pdbx_description
1 polymer ?
#
loop_
_entity_poly.entity_id
_entity_poly.type
_entity_poly.pdbx_seq_one_letter_code
_entity_poly.pdbx_strand_id
1 'polypeptide(L)' 'MEKEYLILKCNNKKCNKTTIVLLREVDFKGFLVCSHCSSKKVKVVGSTDDARECMGHAVYKREKGAMKQIR' A
#
# COMPACT_ATOMS: atom_id res chain seq x y z
N MET A 1 -14.31 13.46 -0.76
CA MET A 1 -13.16 13.33 0.16
C MET A 1 -12.08 12.61 -0.61
N GLU A 2 -10.94 13.25 -0.85
CA GLU A 2 -9.80 12.59 -1.53
C GLU A 2 -9.23 11.55 -0.59
N LYS A 3 -9.11 10.31 -1.07
CA LYS A 3 -8.59 9.23 -0.24
C LYS A 3 -7.08 9.39 -0.03
N GLU A 4 -6.55 8.96 1.10
CA GLU A 4 -5.13 9.15 1.42
C GLU A 4 -4.22 8.09 0.79
N TYR A 5 -4.70 6.85 0.72
CA TYR A 5 -3.96 5.69 0.24
C TYR A 5 -4.58 5.10 -1.03
N LEU A 6 -3.73 4.74 -1.99
CA LEU A 6 -4.06 3.99 -3.19
C LEU A 6 -3.45 2.58 -3.09
N ILE A 7 -4.27 1.56 -3.33
CA ILE A 7 -3.88 0.15 -3.24
C ILE A 7 -3.64 -0.39 -4.64
N LEU A 8 -2.40 -0.76 -4.93
CA LEU A 8 -1.99 -1.38 -6.18
C LEU A 8 -1.70 -2.86 -5.97
N LYS A 9 -2.25 -3.73 -6.82
CA LYS A 9 -1.89 -5.14 -6.88
C LYS A 9 -1.06 -5.42 -8.13
N CYS A 10 0.10 -6.01 -7.92
CA CYS A 10 0.92 -6.47 -9.03
C CYS A 10 0.29 -7.72 -9.66
N ASN A 11 0.09 -7.72 -10.99
CA ASN A 11 -0.39 -8.89 -11.74
C ASN A 11 0.75 -9.69 -12.36
N ASN A 12 2.00 -9.39 -12.02
CA ASN A 12 3.10 -10.28 -12.35
C ASN A 12 2.92 -11.57 -11.55
N LYS A 13 2.71 -12.70 -12.24
CA LYS A 13 2.49 -14.02 -11.64
C LYS A 13 3.56 -14.43 -10.62
N LYS A 14 4.80 -13.94 -10.77
CA LYS A 14 5.91 -14.20 -9.85
C LYS A 14 5.87 -13.36 -8.57
N CYS A 15 5.13 -12.25 -8.56
CA CYS A 15 5.06 -11.32 -7.44
C CYS A 15 3.71 -11.38 -6.74
N ASN A 16 2.62 -11.00 -7.43
CA ASN A 16 1.27 -10.93 -6.87
C ASN A 16 1.11 -10.15 -5.55
N LYS A 17 2.12 -9.36 -5.14
CA LYS A 17 2.10 -8.55 -3.92
C LYS A 17 1.35 -7.24 -4.13
N THR A 18 0.93 -6.67 -3.00
CA THR A 18 0.29 -5.36 -2.92
C THR A 18 1.32 -4.28 -2.62
N THR A 19 1.17 -3.13 -3.26
CA THR A 19 1.91 -1.89 -3.00
C THR A 19 0.90 -0.83 -2.57
N ILE A 20 1.15 -0.19 -1.44
CA ILE A 20 0.33 0.91 -0.93
C ILE A 20 1.06 2.20 -1.30
N VAL A 21 0.31 3.16 -1.83
CA VAL A 21 0.83 4.43 -2.31
C VAL A 21 0.15 5.55 -1.55
N LEU A 22 0.92 6.45 -0.95
CA LEU A 22 0.38 7.72 -0.46
C LEU A 22 0.13 8.65 -1.65
N LEU A 23 -1.14 9.01 -1.86
CA LEU A 23 -1.55 9.84 -2.99
C LEU A 23 -0.90 11.24 -2.95
N ARG A 24 -0.62 11.75 -1.75
CA ARG A 24 0.01 13.07 -1.54
C ARG A 24 1.50 13.12 -1.85
N GLU A 25 2.19 11.98 -1.82
CA GLU A 25 3.64 11.89 -2.01
C GLU A 25 4.03 11.43 -3.41
N VAL A 26 3.05 11.18 -4.27
CA VAL A 26 3.28 10.70 -5.64
C VAL A 26 3.07 11.81 -6.65
N ASP A 27 4.11 12.01 -7.48
CA ASP A 27 3.97 12.75 -8.72
C ASP A 27 3.42 11.84 -9.83
N PHE A 28 2.22 12.15 -10.32
CA PHE A 28 1.55 11.41 -11.39
C PHE A 28 2.09 11.68 -12.79
N LYS A 29 3.13 12.51 -12.94
CA LYS A 29 3.79 12.72 -14.25
C LYS A 29 4.52 11.46 -14.77
N GLY A 30 4.66 10.41 -13.96
CA GLY A 30 5.30 9.15 -14.33
C GLY A 30 4.34 7.95 -14.40
N PHE A 31 4.89 6.75 -14.18
CA PHE A 31 4.11 5.51 -14.07
C PHE A 31 4.40 4.84 -12.74
N LEU A 32 3.34 4.33 -12.10
CA LEU A 32 3.46 3.54 -10.88
C LEU A 32 3.95 2.14 -11.23
N VAL A 33 4.92 1.65 -10.46
CA VAL A 33 5.48 0.30 -10.58
C VAL A 33 5.33 -0.45 -9.27
N CYS A 34 5.33 -1.78 -9.35
CA CYS A 34 5.33 -2.61 -8.15
C CYS A 34 6.63 -2.40 -7.36
N SER A 35 6.53 -1.99 -6.10
CA SER A 35 7.69 -1.78 -5.22
C SER A 35 8.51 -3.05 -4.92
N HIS A 36 7.95 -4.23 -5.19
CA HIS A 36 8.58 -5.51 -4.87
C HIS A 36 9.33 -6.15 -6.05
N CYS A 37 8.96 -5.81 -7.28
CA CYS A 37 9.53 -6.45 -8.47
C CYS A 37 9.74 -5.50 -9.66
N SER A 38 9.51 -4.20 -9.47
CA SER A 38 9.62 -3.14 -10.47
C SER A 38 8.77 -3.35 -11.74
N SER A 39 7.83 -4.29 -11.71
CA SER A 39 6.94 -4.54 -12.83
C SER A 39 5.93 -3.41 -12.98
N LYS A 40 5.76 -2.94 -14.21
CA LYS A 40 4.68 -1.99 -14.60
C LYS A 40 3.29 -2.64 -14.63
N LYS A 41 3.20 -3.97 -14.50
CA LYS A 41 1.93 -4.71 -14.51
C LYS A 41 1.23 -4.58 -13.16
N VAL A 42 0.79 -3.38 -12.80
CA VAL A 42 0.03 -3.08 -11.58
C VAL A 42 -1.41 -2.69 -11.94
N LYS A 43 -2.36 -3.09 -11.08
CA LYS A 43 -3.76 -2.67 -11.17
C LYS A 43 -4.15 -1.98 -9.87
N VAL A 44 -4.91 -0.90 -9.98
CA VAL A 44 -5.58 -0.29 -8.82
C VAL A 44 -6.67 -1.25 -8.35
N VAL A 45 -6.64 -1.63 -7.07
CA VAL A 45 -7.66 -2.49 -6.46
C VAL A 45 -8.60 -1.69 -5.57
N GLY A 46 -8.15 -0.55 -5.07
CA GLY A 46 -8.98 0.35 -4.30
C GLY A 46 -8.20 1.53 -3.74
N SER A 47 -8.87 2.32 -2.92
CA SER A 47 -8.29 3.39 -2.14
C SER A 47 -8.93 3.40 -0.76
N THR A 48 -8.19 3.83 0.26
CA THR A 48 -8.70 3.96 1.64
C THR A 48 -8.01 5.12 2.35
N ASP A 49 -8.59 5.54 3.47
CA ASP A 49 -8.08 6.58 4.36
C ASP A 49 -7.57 5.94 5.66
N ASP A 50 -7.93 4.67 5.89
CA ASP A 50 -7.53 3.91 7.05
C ASP A 50 -6.37 2.98 6.69
N ALA A 51 -5.18 3.32 7.18
CA ALA A 51 -3.98 2.48 7.03
C ALA A 51 -4.18 1.06 7.61
N ARG A 52 -5.10 0.87 8.57
CA ARG A 52 -5.39 -0.45 9.17
C ARG A 52 -6.05 -1.40 8.19
N GLU A 53 -6.90 -0.91 7.29
CA GLU A 53 -7.52 -1.72 6.24
C GLU A 53 -6.48 -2.22 5.23
N CYS A 54 -5.41 -1.44 5.01
CA CYS A 54 -4.31 -1.82 4.13
C CYS A 54 -3.35 -2.84 4.76
N MET A 55 -3.16 -2.79 6.07
CA MET A 55 -2.19 -3.61 6.81
C MET A 55 -2.80 -4.87 7.41
N GLY A 56 -3.72 -5.54 6.69
CA GLY A 56 -4.60 -6.63 7.15
C GLY A 56 -3.97 -7.87 7.82
N HIS A 57 -2.66 -7.88 8.09
CA HIS A 57 -1.97 -8.91 8.89
C HIS A 57 -1.39 -8.39 10.21
N ALA A 58 -1.49 -7.09 10.48
CA ALA A 58 -0.69 -6.41 11.49
C ALA A 58 -1.57 -5.50 12.33
N VAL A 59 -2.01 -6.01 13.48
CA VAL A 59 -2.61 -5.13 14.49
C VAL A 59 -1.47 -4.32 15.10
N TYR A 60 -1.45 -3.01 14.90
CA TYR A 60 -0.47 -2.16 15.57
C TYR A 60 -1.02 -1.72 16.91
N LYS A 61 -0.31 -2.05 18.00
CA LYS A 61 -0.65 -1.60 19.34
C LYS A 61 0.44 -0.68 19.84
N ARG A 62 0.04 0.34 20.60
CA ARG A 62 1.00 1.16 21.35
C ARG A 62 1.33 0.44 22.64
N GLU A 63 2.59 0.05 22.82
CA GLU A 63 3.13 -0.45 24.08
C GLU A 63 4.18 0.54 24.58
N LYS A 64 3.97 1.11 25.78
CA LYS A 64 4.86 2.11 26.39
C LYS A 64 5.17 3.31 25.46
N GLY A 65 4.19 3.73 24.66
CA GLY A 65 4.31 4.86 23.74
C GLY A 65 4.91 4.54 22.37
N ALA A 66 5.52 3.38 22.18
CA ALA A 66 6.04 2.94 20.88
C ALA A 66 4.97 2.16 20.10
N MET A 67 4.88 2.39 18.78
CA MET A 67 3.99 1.66 17.90
C MET A 67 4.63 0.31 17.55
N LYS A 68 4.02 -0.78 17.98
CA LYS A 68 4.51 -2.15 17.79
C LYS A 68 3.57 -2.92 16.89
N GLN A 69 4.14 -3.56 15.87
CA GLN A 69 3.44 -4.51 15.02
C GLN A 69 3.19 -5.80 15.81
N ILE A 70 1.93 -6.20 15.96
CA ILE A 70 1.54 -7.46 16.58
C ILE A 70 1.06 -8.41 15.48
N ARG A 71 1.35 -9.70 15.68
CA ARG A 71 1.00 -10.80 14.78
C ARG A 71 -0.35 -11.40 15.14
#